data_AF-A0A2G9QGL4-F1
#
_entry.id   AF-A0A2G9QGL4-F1
#
_cell.length_a   1.000
_cell.length_b   1.000
_cell.length_c   1.000
_cell.angle_alpha   90.00
_cell.angle_beta   90.00
_cell.angle_gamma   90.00
#
_symmetry.space_group_name_H-M   'P 1'
#
loop_
_entity.id
_entity.type
_entity.pdbx_description
1 polymer ?
#
loop_
_entity_poly.entity_id
_entity_poly.type
_entity_poly.pdbx_seq_one_letter_code
_entity_poly.pdbx_strand_id
1 'polypeptide(L)'
;GLGQGTHLAPALIHTLEKFTVYTLDLAVLFGVSVTSPEETCAQLFREARRTVPSILYIPHIHLWWETVGITLKATFLTLIRSIPSFSPILLLATSDMEYGDLDSELQDLFLDDYKEVFNVELPDKEDRKAFFRDLILNQAAKPPTSKRKAVLQALEVLPVAPPPEPRPLTTEELKRLEAQEEDTLRELRVFLRDVTHRIAIDKRFRAFTKPVDLE
;
A
#
# COMPACT_ATOMS: atom_id res chain seq x y z
N GLY A 1 -16.14 23.34 -0.89
CA GLY A 1 -16.27 21.99 -0.32
C GLY A 1 -17.31 21.09 -1.01
N LEU A 2 -17.48 21.20 -2.33
CA LEU A 2 -18.44 20.42 -3.13
C LEU A 2 -17.77 19.34 -3.99
N GLY A 3 -16.49 19.03 -3.72
CA GLY A 3 -15.71 18.04 -4.47
C GLY A 3 -15.01 18.57 -5.72
N GLN A 4 -15.10 19.88 -6.01
CA GLN A 4 -14.49 20.53 -7.17
C GLN A 4 -12.99 20.23 -7.27
N GLY A 5 -12.25 20.50 -6.19
CA GLY A 5 -10.81 20.32 -6.12
C GLY A 5 -10.36 18.88 -5.84
N THR A 6 -11.15 18.09 -5.11
CA THR A 6 -10.73 16.76 -4.62
C THR A 6 -11.15 15.61 -5.53
N HIS A 7 -12.21 15.76 -6.32
CA HIS A 7 -12.76 14.66 -7.13
C HIS A 7 -12.96 15.05 -8.58
N LEU A 8 -13.54 16.22 -8.85
CA LEU A 8 -13.87 16.63 -10.22
C LEU A 8 -12.62 17.02 -11.02
N ALA A 9 -11.78 17.91 -10.47
CA ALA A 9 -10.56 18.33 -11.15
C ALA A 9 -9.57 17.17 -11.39
N PRO A 10 -9.26 16.29 -10.41
CA PRO A 10 -8.41 15.12 -10.67
C PRO A 10 -9.00 14.16 -11.70
N ALA A 11 -10.31 13.95 -11.70
CA ALA A 11 -10.98 13.11 -12.70
C ALA A 11 -10.85 13.70 -14.11
N LEU A 12 -11.04 15.02 -14.26
CA LEU A 12 -10.82 15.71 -15.53
C LEU A 12 -9.37 15.61 -15.98
N ILE A 13 -8.41 15.86 -15.08
CA ILE A 13 -6.98 15.73 -15.36
C ILE A 13 -6.64 14.31 -15.81
N HIS A 14 -7.21 13.28 -15.17
CA HIS A 14 -7.04 11.88 -15.57
C HIS A 14 -7.62 11.58 -16.96
N THR A 15 -8.78 12.14 -17.31
CA THR A 15 -9.28 12.01 -18.71
C THR A 15 -8.37 12.71 -19.73
N LEU A 16 -7.58 13.68 -19.28
CA LEU A 16 -6.66 14.50 -20.06
C LEU A 16 -5.20 14.03 -19.97
N GLU A 17 -4.97 12.77 -19.58
CA GLU A 17 -3.64 12.13 -19.40
C GLU A 17 -2.65 12.32 -20.56
N LYS A 18 -3.13 12.63 -21.77
CA LYS A 18 -2.29 12.86 -22.96
C LYS A 18 -1.56 14.21 -22.95
N PHE A 19 -1.88 15.10 -22.02
CA PHE A 19 -1.33 16.45 -21.93
C PHE A 19 -0.44 16.61 -20.69
N THR A 20 0.56 17.48 -20.78
CA THR A 20 1.39 17.83 -19.61
C THR A 20 0.57 18.70 -18.65
N VAL A 21 0.55 18.33 -17.38
CA VAL A 21 -0.24 19.03 -16.36
C VAL A 21 0.73 19.70 -15.38
N TYR A 22 0.58 21.01 -15.24
CA TYR A 22 1.35 21.83 -14.32
C TYR A 22 0.42 22.35 -13.23
N THR A 23 0.70 21.99 -11.98
CA THR A 23 -0.12 22.40 -10.85
C THR A 23 0.51 23.59 -10.13
N LEU A 24 -0.18 24.73 -10.11
CA LEU A 24 0.24 25.93 -9.39
C LEU A 24 -0.53 26.00 -8.06
N ASP A 25 0.01 25.34 -7.05
CA ASP A 25 -0.51 25.35 -5.68
C ASP A 25 0.39 26.17 -4.75
N LEU A 26 -0.15 26.65 -3.65
CA LEU A 26 0.59 27.32 -2.57
C LEU A 26 1.73 26.44 -2.06
N ALA A 27 1.52 25.12 -1.97
CA ALA A 27 2.55 24.16 -1.59
C ALA A 27 3.73 24.14 -2.58
N VAL A 28 3.49 24.33 -3.88
CA VAL A 28 4.54 24.37 -4.90
C VAL A 28 5.29 25.71 -4.85
N LEU A 29 4.55 26.80 -4.68
CA LEU A 29 5.13 28.15 -4.64
C LEU A 29 5.99 28.40 -3.40
N PHE A 30 5.55 27.93 -2.23
CA PHE A 30 6.23 28.17 -0.95
C PHE A 30 7.02 26.96 -0.44
N GLY A 31 6.90 25.79 -1.08
CA GLY A 31 7.60 24.57 -0.68
C GLY A 31 9.09 24.55 -1.06
N VAL A 32 9.49 25.32 -2.07
CA VAL A 32 10.89 25.39 -2.52
C VAL A 32 11.57 26.60 -1.90
N SER A 33 12.39 26.39 -0.87
CA SER A 33 13.07 27.46 -0.13
C SER A 33 14.22 28.16 -0.88
N VAL A 34 14.51 27.71 -2.11
CA VAL A 34 15.68 28.15 -2.89
C VAL A 34 15.33 29.28 -3.87
N THR A 35 14.09 29.36 -4.34
CA THR A 35 13.64 30.33 -5.36
C THR A 35 12.54 31.23 -4.82
N SER A 36 12.47 32.45 -5.37
CA SER A 36 11.33 33.34 -5.08
C SER A 36 10.04 32.74 -5.65
N PRO A 37 8.88 32.94 -5.01
CA PRO A 37 7.60 32.44 -5.54
C PRO A 37 7.27 33.05 -6.92
N GLU A 38 7.72 34.26 -7.20
CA GLU A 38 7.65 34.89 -8.52
C GLU A 38 8.44 34.14 -9.60
N GLU A 39 9.66 33.71 -9.27
CA GLU A 39 10.51 32.95 -10.19
C GLU A 39 9.96 31.55 -10.43
N THR A 40 9.48 30.87 -9.38
CA THR A 40 8.82 29.56 -9.49
C THR A 40 7.59 29.66 -10.39
N CYS A 41 6.76 30.70 -10.24
CA CYS A 41 5.62 30.96 -11.11
C CYS A 41 6.06 31.17 -12.56
N ALA A 42 7.03 32.04 -12.81
CA ALA A 42 7.54 32.29 -14.16
C ALA A 42 8.14 31.05 -14.83
N GLN A 43 8.86 30.22 -14.07
CA GLN A 43 9.40 28.96 -14.56
C GLN A 43 8.30 28.00 -14.99
N LEU A 44 7.26 27.84 -14.17
CA LEU A 44 6.16 26.93 -14.46
C LEU A 44 5.39 27.35 -15.73
N PHE A 45 5.15 28.66 -15.91
CA PHE A 45 4.58 29.20 -17.16
C PHE A 45 5.49 28.97 -18.37
N ARG A 46 6.82 29.11 -18.20
CA ARG A 46 7.79 28.85 -19.27
C ARG A 46 7.80 27.38 -19.67
N GLU A 47 7.69 26.47 -18.71
CA GLU A 47 7.64 25.02 -18.97
C GLU A 47 6.33 24.61 -19.64
N ALA A 48 5.20 25.16 -19.22
CA ALA A 48 3.91 24.97 -19.87
C ALA A 48 3.96 25.41 -21.34
N ARG A 49 4.51 26.61 -21.62
CA ARG A 49 4.70 27.10 -22.99
C ARG A 49 5.63 26.23 -23.84
N ARG A 50 6.58 25.53 -23.22
CA ARG A 50 7.52 24.65 -23.94
C ARG A 50 6.91 23.29 -24.28
N THR A 51 5.93 22.83 -23.51
CA THR A 51 5.35 21.48 -23.61
C THR A 51 3.92 21.48 -24.12
N VAL A 52 3.58 22.48 -24.92
CA VAL A 52 2.28 22.63 -25.57
C VAL A 52 1.97 21.42 -26.46
N PRO A 53 0.75 20.85 -26.43
CA PRO A 53 -0.41 21.24 -25.62
C PRO A 53 -0.31 20.85 -24.12
N SER A 54 -0.58 21.82 -23.23
CA SER A 54 -0.39 21.68 -21.78
C SER A 54 -1.57 22.24 -20.98
N ILE A 55 -1.75 21.78 -19.75
CA ILE A 55 -2.79 22.22 -18.82
C ILE A 55 -2.15 22.85 -17.59
N LEU A 56 -2.56 24.07 -17.27
CA LEU A 56 -2.19 24.76 -16.04
C LEU A 56 -3.35 24.66 -15.05
N TYR A 57 -3.15 23.89 -13.98
CA TYR A 57 -4.16 23.65 -12.95
C TYR A 57 -3.88 24.47 -11.68
N ILE A 58 -4.87 25.24 -11.23
CA ILE A 58 -4.80 26.08 -10.02
C ILE A 58 -5.90 25.64 -9.04
N PRO A 59 -5.57 24.85 -8.01
CA PRO A 59 -6.53 24.49 -6.98
C PRO A 59 -6.89 25.71 -6.12
N HIS A 60 -8.15 25.82 -5.71
CA HIS A 60 -8.64 26.83 -4.74
C HIS A 60 -8.11 28.25 -5.02
N ILE A 61 -8.36 28.77 -6.23
CA ILE A 61 -7.77 30.02 -6.72
C ILE A 61 -8.08 31.24 -5.82
N HIS A 62 -9.24 31.25 -5.14
CA HIS A 62 -9.59 32.29 -4.17
C HIS A 62 -8.56 32.37 -3.02
N LEU A 63 -8.23 31.22 -2.41
CA LEU A 63 -7.24 31.15 -1.33
C LEU A 63 -5.83 31.47 -1.85
N TRP A 64 -5.51 31.00 -3.05
CA TRP A 64 -4.26 31.33 -3.72
C TRP A 64 -4.11 32.85 -3.87
N TRP A 65 -5.17 33.52 -4.34
CA TRP A 65 -5.16 34.96 -4.57
C TRP A 65 -5.11 35.77 -3.27
N GLU A 66 -5.78 35.33 -2.20
CA GLU A 66 -5.69 36.01 -0.90
C GLU A 66 -4.30 35.89 -0.25
N THR A 67 -3.65 34.73 -0.40
CA THR A 67 -2.37 34.44 0.25
C THR A 67 -1.19 35.10 -0.46
N VAL A 68 -1.31 35.27 -1.78
CA VAL A 68 -0.22 35.72 -2.63
C VAL A 68 -0.08 37.25 -2.61
N GLY A 69 1.16 37.75 -2.54
CA GLY A 69 1.45 39.17 -2.57
C GLY A 69 1.15 39.85 -3.92
N ILE A 70 0.99 41.17 -3.90
CA ILE A 70 0.64 42.00 -5.08
C ILE A 70 1.65 41.82 -6.22
N THR A 71 2.94 41.64 -5.91
CA THR A 71 4.02 41.41 -6.88
C THR A 71 3.80 40.14 -7.70
N LEU A 72 3.46 39.04 -7.03
CA LEU A 72 3.22 37.76 -7.67
C LEU A 72 1.90 37.76 -8.45
N LYS A 73 0.85 38.44 -7.96
CA LYS A 73 -0.40 38.66 -8.73
C LYS A 73 -0.13 39.38 -10.06
N ALA A 74 0.59 40.50 -10.00
CA ALA A 74 0.95 41.26 -11.20
C ALA A 74 1.80 40.44 -12.17
N THR A 75 2.75 39.65 -11.64
CA THR A 75 3.59 38.73 -12.44
C THR A 75 2.73 37.67 -13.12
N PHE A 76 1.82 37.03 -12.39
CA PHE A 76 0.90 36.02 -12.91
C PHE A 76 0.01 36.58 -14.04
N LEU A 77 -0.62 37.73 -13.84
CA LEU A 77 -1.44 38.39 -14.86
C LEU A 77 -0.62 38.75 -16.11
N THR A 78 0.61 39.23 -15.92
CA THR A 78 1.53 39.54 -17.03
C THR A 78 1.93 38.28 -17.79
N LEU A 79 2.18 37.17 -17.08
CA LEU A 79 2.50 35.88 -17.67
C LEU A 79 1.32 35.31 -18.45
N ILE A 80 0.08 35.49 -18.00
CA ILE A 80 -1.10 35.06 -18.76
C ILE A 80 -1.27 35.92 -20.01
N ARG A 81 -1.25 37.25 -19.87
CA ARG A 81 -1.44 38.19 -20.98
C ARG A 81 -0.37 38.08 -22.07
N SER A 82 0.81 37.57 -21.71
CA SER A 82 1.89 37.33 -22.66
C SER A 82 1.83 35.96 -23.36
N ILE A 83 0.82 35.12 -23.06
CA ILE A 83 0.57 33.89 -23.82
C ILE A 83 -0.07 34.27 -25.15
N PRO A 84 0.47 33.84 -26.30
CA PRO A 84 -0.16 34.08 -27.58
C PRO A 84 -1.53 33.37 -27.66
N SER A 85 -2.52 34.03 -28.25
CA SER A 85 -3.91 33.52 -28.39
C SER A 85 -4.02 32.19 -29.16
N PHE A 86 -3.02 31.83 -29.95
CA PHE A 86 -2.95 30.58 -30.71
C PHE A 86 -2.26 29.42 -29.98
N SER A 87 -1.78 29.65 -28.75
CA SER A 87 -1.08 28.62 -27.97
C SER A 87 -2.09 27.72 -27.26
N PRO A 88 -2.15 26.39 -27.54
CA PRO A 88 -3.09 25.49 -26.87
C PRO A 88 -2.63 25.16 -25.43
N ILE A 89 -2.79 26.14 -24.54
CA ILE A 89 -2.60 26.01 -23.10
C ILE A 89 -3.98 26.17 -22.45
N LEU A 90 -4.43 25.13 -21.74
CA LEU A 90 -5.69 25.17 -21.00
C LEU A 90 -5.42 25.66 -19.58
N LEU A 91 -6.04 26.77 -19.18
CA LEU A 91 -6.04 27.23 -17.79
C LEU A 91 -7.27 26.63 -17.08
N LEU A 92 -7.03 25.82 -16.06
CA LEU A 92 -8.06 25.22 -15.23
C LEU A 92 -7.90 25.70 -13.80
N ALA A 93 -8.90 26.38 -13.26
CA ALA A 93 -8.93 26.80 -11.86
C ALA A 93 -10.14 26.21 -11.15
N THR A 94 -10.01 25.95 -9.85
CA THR A 94 -11.16 25.59 -9.00
C THR A 94 -11.33 26.63 -7.91
N SER A 95 -12.57 26.94 -7.56
CA SER A 95 -12.93 27.83 -6.45
C SER A 95 -14.01 27.19 -5.58
N ASP A 96 -14.02 27.58 -4.31
CA ASP A 96 -15.10 27.22 -3.37
C ASP A 96 -16.10 28.38 -3.16
N MET A 97 -15.82 29.55 -3.73
CA MET A 97 -16.66 30.75 -3.69
C MET A 97 -17.42 30.93 -5.01
N GLU A 98 -18.56 31.60 -4.96
CA GLU A 98 -19.34 31.94 -6.15
C GLU A 98 -18.56 32.95 -7.02
N TYR A 99 -18.77 32.90 -8.35
CA TYR A 99 -18.07 33.76 -9.31
C TYR A 99 -18.16 35.25 -8.95
N GLY A 100 -19.33 35.70 -8.47
CA GLY A 100 -19.55 37.09 -8.08
C GLY A 100 -18.76 37.56 -6.87
N ASP A 101 -18.29 36.65 -6.01
CA ASP A 101 -17.51 36.97 -4.82
C ASP A 101 -15.99 36.90 -5.05
N LEU A 102 -15.55 36.44 -6.23
CA LEU A 102 -14.13 36.49 -6.59
C LEU A 102 -13.66 37.92 -6.88
N ASP A 103 -12.37 38.17 -6.68
CA ASP A 103 -11.75 39.46 -7.03
C ASP A 103 -11.95 39.82 -8.51
N SER A 104 -12.10 41.11 -8.80
CA SER A 104 -12.36 41.60 -10.16
C SER A 104 -11.29 41.18 -11.16
N GLU A 105 -10.02 41.10 -10.73
CA GLU A 105 -8.92 40.63 -11.57
C GLU A 105 -9.06 39.15 -12.00
N LEU A 106 -9.71 38.32 -11.18
CA LEU A 106 -10.02 36.93 -11.52
C LEU A 106 -11.28 36.81 -12.37
N GLN A 107 -12.28 37.67 -12.15
CA GLN A 107 -13.46 37.77 -13.02
C GLN A 107 -13.07 38.21 -14.43
N ASP A 108 -12.12 39.15 -14.56
CA ASP A 108 -11.58 39.59 -15.85
C ASP A 108 -10.80 38.47 -16.59
N LEU A 109 -10.29 37.49 -15.84
CA LEU A 109 -9.52 36.38 -16.39
C LEU A 109 -10.41 35.24 -16.90
N PHE A 110 -11.54 34.99 -16.23
CA PHE A 110 -12.50 33.94 -16.60
C PHE A 110 -13.82 34.60 -16.94
N LEU A 111 -14.14 34.67 -18.24
CA LEU A 111 -15.31 35.41 -18.69
C LEU A 111 -16.55 34.50 -18.74
N ASP A 112 -17.56 34.84 -17.94
CA ASP A 112 -18.84 34.11 -17.91
C ASP A 112 -19.55 34.13 -19.28
N ASP A 113 -19.44 35.25 -20.02
CA ASP A 113 -20.01 35.41 -21.37
C ASP A 113 -19.51 34.36 -22.38
N TYR A 114 -18.29 33.86 -22.20
CA TYR A 114 -17.69 32.82 -23.04
C TYR A 114 -17.94 31.40 -22.53
N LYS A 115 -18.74 31.24 -21.45
CA LYS A 115 -18.99 29.96 -20.76
C LYS A 115 -17.72 29.30 -20.24
N GLU A 116 -16.75 30.11 -19.82
CA GLU A 116 -15.50 29.64 -19.22
C GLU A 116 -15.68 29.27 -17.74
N VAL A 117 -16.80 29.68 -17.15
CA VAL A 117 -17.16 29.40 -15.76
C VAL A 117 -18.18 28.25 -15.71
N PHE A 118 -17.87 27.22 -14.93
CA PHE A 118 -18.79 26.12 -14.66
C PHE A 118 -19.13 26.10 -13.19
N ASN A 119 -20.40 26.39 -12.87
CA ASN A 119 -20.90 26.26 -11.51
C ASN A 119 -21.36 24.83 -11.26
N VAL A 120 -20.79 24.20 -10.24
CA VAL A 120 -21.17 22.84 -9.84
C VAL A 120 -22.17 22.98 -8.69
N GLU A 121 -23.42 22.69 -9.02
CA GLU A 121 -24.54 22.78 -8.11
C GLU A 121 -24.67 21.55 -7.20
N LEU A 122 -25.49 21.67 -6.16
CA LEU A 122 -25.82 20.55 -5.29
C LEU A 122 -26.62 19.49 -6.06
N PRO A 123 -26.29 18.19 -5.90
CA PRO A 123 -26.95 17.14 -6.65
C PRO A 123 -28.42 17.03 -6.25
N ASP A 124 -29.26 16.85 -7.26
CA ASP A 124 -30.69 16.91 -7.07
C ASP A 124 -31.23 15.64 -6.38
N LYS A 125 -32.52 15.64 -6.00
CA LYS A 125 -33.14 14.43 -5.41
C LYS A 125 -33.08 13.23 -6.37
N GLU A 126 -33.19 13.49 -7.67
CA GLU A 126 -33.15 12.46 -8.71
C GLU A 126 -31.74 11.91 -8.89
N ASP A 127 -30.73 12.79 -8.95
CA ASP A 127 -29.32 12.39 -9.06
C ASP A 127 -28.87 11.55 -7.87
N ARG A 128 -29.27 11.95 -6.65
CA ARG A 128 -29.00 11.16 -5.45
C ARG A 128 -29.65 9.78 -5.51
N LYS A 129 -30.91 9.69 -5.97
CA LYS A 129 -31.58 8.39 -6.16
C LYS A 129 -30.88 7.53 -7.21
N ALA A 130 -30.43 8.13 -8.31
CA ALA A 130 -29.70 7.44 -9.37
C ALA A 130 -28.35 6.92 -8.86
N PHE A 131 -27.59 7.74 -8.14
CA PHE A 131 -26.31 7.36 -7.54
C PHE A 131 -26.45 6.16 -6.59
N PHE A 132 -27.45 6.19 -5.70
CA PHE A 132 -27.69 5.09 -4.75
C PHE A 132 -28.48 3.92 -5.32
N ARG A 133 -28.90 3.98 -6.60
CA ARG A 133 -29.73 2.94 -7.21
C ARG A 133 -29.06 1.58 -7.18
N ASP A 134 -27.78 1.50 -7.55
CA ASP A 134 -27.03 0.24 -7.54
C ASP A 134 -26.85 -0.32 -6.13
N LEU A 135 -26.52 0.55 -5.17
CA LEU A 135 -26.38 0.15 -3.76
C LEU A 135 -27.69 -0.43 -3.21
N ILE A 136 -28.80 0.26 -3.43
CA ILE A 136 -30.12 -0.12 -2.88
C ILE A 136 -30.70 -1.33 -3.61
N LEU A 137 -30.62 -1.36 -4.94
CA LEU A 137 -31.28 -2.42 -5.73
C LEU A 137 -30.42 -3.67 -5.91
N ASN A 138 -29.11 -3.52 -6.09
CA ASN A 138 -28.24 -4.62 -6.45
C ASN A 138 -27.40 -5.11 -5.28
N GLN A 139 -26.78 -4.20 -4.51
CA GLN A 139 -25.85 -4.59 -3.45
C GLN A 139 -26.59 -5.00 -2.16
N ALA A 140 -27.64 -4.26 -1.76
CA ALA A 140 -28.42 -4.60 -0.58
C ALA A 140 -29.28 -5.86 -0.76
N ALA A 141 -29.69 -6.17 -2.00
CA ALA A 141 -30.41 -7.39 -2.32
C ALA A 141 -29.47 -8.61 -2.50
N LYS A 142 -28.15 -8.40 -2.59
CA LYS A 142 -27.19 -9.48 -2.77
C LYS A 142 -27.08 -10.25 -1.45
N PRO A 143 -27.42 -11.55 -1.41
CA PRO A 143 -27.23 -12.34 -0.21
C PRO A 143 -25.75 -12.36 0.15
N PRO A 144 -25.39 -12.35 1.45
CA PRO A 144 -24.00 -12.39 1.89
C PRO A 144 -23.28 -13.56 1.22
N THR A 145 -22.06 -13.32 0.76
CA THR A 145 -21.27 -14.34 0.08
C THR A 145 -21.13 -15.56 0.99
N SER A 146 -21.74 -16.66 0.56
CA SER A 146 -21.79 -17.87 1.36
C SER A 146 -20.37 -18.42 1.53
N LYS A 147 -19.83 -18.31 2.75
CA LYS A 147 -18.56 -18.93 3.14
C LYS A 147 -18.58 -20.46 2.99
N ARG A 148 -19.75 -21.09 2.76
CA ARG A 148 -19.87 -22.54 2.56
C ARG A 148 -19.07 -23.05 1.37
N LYS A 149 -18.91 -22.27 0.30
CA LYS A 149 -18.05 -22.68 -0.84
C LYS A 149 -16.57 -22.76 -0.46
N ALA A 150 -16.09 -21.85 0.40
CA ALA A 150 -14.72 -21.88 0.91
C ALA A 150 -14.50 -23.05 1.90
N VAL A 151 -15.53 -23.44 2.65
CA VAL A 151 -15.50 -24.62 3.54
C VAL A 151 -15.59 -25.94 2.75
N LEU A 152 -16.32 -25.97 1.63
CA LEU A 152 -16.35 -27.12 0.71
C LEU A 152 -15.06 -27.23 -0.13
N GLN A 153 -14.38 -26.12 -0.39
CA GLN A 153 -12.99 -26.09 -0.86
C GLN A 153 -12.01 -26.22 0.31
N ALA A 154 -12.29 -27.13 1.25
CA ALA A 154 -11.26 -27.64 2.14
C ALA A 154 -10.21 -28.32 1.23
N LEU A 155 -9.18 -27.55 0.89
CA LEU A 155 -8.05 -27.99 0.08
C LEU A 155 -7.53 -29.32 0.65
N GLU A 156 -7.27 -30.27 -0.25
CA GLU A 156 -6.74 -31.58 0.08
C GLU A 156 -5.50 -31.42 0.96
N VAL A 157 -5.54 -31.99 2.16
CA VAL A 157 -4.40 -31.96 3.08
C VAL A 157 -3.31 -32.82 2.47
N LEU A 158 -2.29 -32.18 1.91
CA LEU A 158 -1.15 -32.88 1.34
C LEU A 158 -0.44 -33.65 2.45
N PRO A 159 -0.07 -34.92 2.22
CA PRO A 159 0.69 -35.69 3.19
C PRO A 159 2.03 -35.01 3.47
N VAL A 160 2.36 -34.88 4.74
CA VAL A 160 3.65 -34.33 5.18
C VAL A 160 4.76 -35.21 4.61
N ALA A 161 5.72 -34.58 3.92
CA ALA A 161 6.84 -35.29 3.32
C ALA A 161 7.58 -36.10 4.40
N PRO A 162 7.98 -37.36 4.13
CA PRO A 162 8.81 -38.13 5.04
C PRO A 162 10.07 -37.32 5.37
N PRO A 163 10.47 -37.22 6.65
CA PRO A 163 11.71 -36.56 7.01
C PRO A 163 12.88 -37.24 6.28
N PRO A 164 13.88 -36.46 5.83
CA PRO A 164 15.04 -37.01 5.14
C PRO A 164 15.71 -38.09 5.99
N GLU A 165 16.15 -39.16 5.34
CA GLU A 165 16.76 -40.30 6.04
C GLU A 165 17.94 -39.83 6.92
N PRO A 166 18.04 -40.32 8.17
CA PRO A 166 19.17 -40.00 9.04
C PRO A 166 20.47 -40.34 8.33
N ARG A 167 21.44 -39.41 8.37
CA ARG A 167 22.74 -39.60 7.74
C ARG A 167 23.37 -40.91 8.24
N PRO A 168 23.81 -41.82 7.34
CA PRO A 168 24.50 -43.02 7.77
C PRO A 168 25.80 -42.64 8.49
N LEU A 169 26.05 -43.27 9.64
CA LEU A 169 27.25 -43.05 10.44
C LEU A 169 28.49 -43.38 9.60
N THR A 170 29.51 -42.55 9.73
CA THR A 170 30.80 -42.79 9.08
C THR A 170 31.50 -44.02 9.67
N THR A 171 32.43 -44.61 8.92
CA THR A 171 33.19 -45.81 9.36
C THR A 171 33.97 -45.58 10.66
N GLU A 172 34.39 -44.34 10.93
CA GLU A 172 35.05 -43.98 12.19
C GLU A 172 34.07 -43.89 13.36
N GLU A 173 32.86 -43.37 13.13
CA GLU A 173 31.80 -43.30 14.14
C GLU A 173 31.30 -44.69 14.53
N LEU A 174 31.15 -45.60 13.56
CA LEU A 174 30.79 -47.00 13.81
C LEU A 174 31.81 -47.69 14.72
N LYS A 175 33.11 -47.53 14.45
CA LYS A 175 34.17 -48.11 15.29
C LYS A 175 34.17 -47.55 16.71
N ARG A 176 33.88 -46.25 16.87
CA ARG A 176 33.75 -45.64 18.20
C ARG A 176 32.54 -46.19 18.95
N LEU A 177 31.44 -46.43 18.24
CA LEU A 177 30.21 -46.97 18.81
C LEU A 177 30.41 -48.43 19.24
N GLU A 178 31.03 -49.26 18.40
CA GLU A 178 31.40 -50.64 18.75
C GLU A 178 32.31 -50.70 19.98
N ALA A 179 33.33 -49.82 20.07
CA ALA A 179 34.20 -49.77 21.24
C ALA A 179 33.44 -49.38 22.53
N GLN A 180 32.52 -48.41 22.44
CA GLN A 180 31.68 -48.03 23.58
C GLN A 180 30.73 -49.16 24.00
N GLU A 181 30.17 -49.90 23.04
CA GLU A 181 29.33 -51.07 23.32
C GLU A 181 30.13 -52.19 24.00
N GLU A 182 31.35 -52.48 23.53
CA GLU A 182 32.24 -53.46 24.17
C GLU A 182 32.62 -53.06 25.60
N ASP A 183 32.94 -51.79 25.82
CA ASP A 183 33.25 -51.26 27.16
C ASP A 183 32.03 -51.39 28.09
N THR A 184 30.84 -51.01 27.61
CA THR A 184 29.60 -51.10 28.38
C THR A 184 29.24 -52.55 28.70
N LEU A 185 29.40 -53.47 27.75
CA LEU A 185 29.18 -54.90 27.96
C LEU A 185 30.18 -55.49 28.96
N ARG A 186 31.44 -55.03 28.93
CA ARG A 186 32.45 -55.44 29.89
C ARG A 186 32.08 -54.98 31.30
N GLU A 187 31.66 -53.73 31.47
CA GLU A 187 31.16 -53.21 32.75
C GLU A 187 29.96 -54.01 33.25
N LEU A 188 28.99 -54.27 32.39
CA LEU A 188 27.81 -55.06 32.72
C LEU A 188 28.17 -56.48 33.18
N ARG A 189 29.13 -57.15 32.49
CA ARG A 189 29.62 -58.47 32.89
C ARG A 189 30.28 -58.46 34.26
N VAL A 190 31.07 -57.44 34.57
CA VAL A 190 31.69 -57.28 35.90
C VAL A 190 30.61 -57.10 36.96
N PHE A 191 29.65 -56.20 36.72
CA PHE A 191 28.55 -55.95 37.64
C PHE A 191 27.72 -57.21 37.91
N LEU A 192 27.29 -57.91 36.86
CA LEU A 192 26.50 -59.14 36.98
C LEU A 192 27.27 -60.24 37.71
N ARG A 193 28.59 -60.35 37.51
CA ARG A 193 29.43 -61.30 38.26
C ARG A 193 29.45 -60.96 39.74
N ASP A 194 29.62 -59.70 40.09
CA ASP A 194 29.64 -59.25 41.50
C ASP A 194 28.29 -59.47 42.18
N VAL A 195 27.19 -59.22 41.47
CA VAL A 195 25.82 -59.52 41.93
C VAL A 195 25.63 -61.03 42.13
N THR A 196 26.05 -61.85 41.16
CA THR A 196 25.93 -63.31 41.24
C THR A 196 26.76 -63.87 42.41
N HIS A 197 27.98 -63.36 42.61
CA HIS A 197 28.83 -63.74 43.73
C HIS A 197 28.21 -63.37 45.08
N ARG A 198 27.61 -62.17 45.20
CA ARG A 198 26.86 -61.76 46.39
C ARG A 198 25.67 -62.67 46.68
N ILE A 199 24.90 -63.03 45.64
CA ILE A 199 23.76 -63.96 45.75
C ILE A 199 24.23 -65.35 46.19
N ALA A 200 25.38 -65.81 45.70
CA ALA A 200 25.93 -67.13 46.05
C ALA A 200 26.41 -67.22 47.51
N ILE A 201 26.92 -66.13 48.08
CA ILE A 201 27.42 -66.09 49.47
C ILE A 201 26.27 -66.00 50.49
N ASP A 202 25.22 -65.22 50.19
CA ASP A 202 24.11 -65.04 51.12
C ASP A 202 23.21 -66.28 51.14
N LYS A 203 23.25 -67.03 52.25
CA LYS A 203 22.49 -68.27 52.45
C LYS A 203 20.98 -68.11 52.22
N ARG A 204 20.44 -66.89 52.34
CA ARG A 204 19.01 -66.61 52.11
C ARG A 204 18.60 -66.78 50.64
N PHE A 205 19.53 -66.56 49.70
CA PHE A 205 19.23 -66.57 48.26
C PHE A 205 19.77 -67.80 47.53
N ARG A 206 20.10 -68.87 48.26
CA ARG A 206 20.68 -70.12 47.71
C ARG A 206 19.82 -70.78 46.61
N ALA A 207 18.50 -70.56 46.64
CA ALA A 207 17.59 -71.04 45.60
C ALA A 207 17.87 -70.44 44.21
N PHE A 208 18.46 -69.24 44.15
CA PHE A 208 18.78 -68.52 42.90
C PHE A 208 20.21 -68.76 42.40
N THR A 209 21.00 -69.55 43.12
CA THR A 209 22.40 -69.87 42.73
C THR A 209 22.48 -71.08 41.80
N LYS A 210 21.44 -71.91 41.75
CA LYS A 210 21.33 -73.01 40.81
C LYS A 210 20.50 -72.56 39.60
N PRO A 211 20.85 -72.96 38.37
CA PRO A 211 19.97 -72.75 37.24
C PRO A 211 18.62 -73.43 37.55
N VAL A 212 17.53 -72.78 37.16
CA VAL A 212 16.19 -73.37 37.23
C VAL A 212 16.15 -74.46 36.17
N ASP A 213 16.05 -75.73 36.58
CA ASP A 213 15.78 -76.83 35.66
C ASP A 213 14.40 -76.62 35.04
N LEU A 214 14.32 -76.68 33.71
CA LEU A 214 13.10 -76.45 32.93
C LEU A 214 12.40 -77.77 32.52
N GLU A 215 12.75 -78.89 33.17
CA GLU A 215 12.01 -80.17 33.05
C GLU A 215 10.92 -80.29 34.13
#